data_AF-A0A3N9NXZ0-F1
#
_entry.id   AF-A0A3N9NXZ0-F1
#
_cell.length_a   1.000
_cell.length_b   1.000
_cell.length_c   1.000
_cell.angle_alpha   90.00
_cell.angle_beta   90.00
_cell.angle_gamma   90.00
#
_symmetry.space_group_name_H-M   'P 1'
#
loop_
_entity.id
_entity.type
_entity.pdbx_description
1 polymer ?
#
loop_
_entity_poly.entity_id
_entity_poly.type
_entity_poly.pdbx_seq_one_letter_code
_entity_poly.pdbx_strand_id
1 'polypeptide(L)'
;MRHHKIKKKLSEFLDGRLSSNEDKMIKEHLAHCQACQATLNSFRQLRRCKEADYEMNPFFAQRVLALVRARRSEGFWQVFDFIPRPVIVTGLVLSVITLTIFATPLYQLTNDRNGSELAMLYAESNEMVPVTDDQALAIVFQAQEANATGE
;
A
#
# COMPACT_ATOMS: atom_id res chain seq x y z
N MET A 1 43.35 26.81 2.00
CA MET A 1 41.96 27.17 1.61
C MET A 1 41.73 28.65 1.91
N ARG A 2 41.03 29.42 1.05
CA ARG A 2 40.87 30.89 1.21
C ARG A 2 39.80 31.24 2.27
N HIS A 3 40.06 32.24 3.12
CA HIS A 3 39.16 32.66 4.23
C HIS A 3 37.70 32.88 3.80
N HIS A 4 37.48 33.49 2.62
CA HIS A 4 36.12 33.73 2.09
C HIS A 4 35.32 32.44 1.87
N LYS A 5 35.98 31.38 1.36
CA LYS A 5 35.31 30.08 1.11
C LYS A 5 34.93 29.39 2.43
N ILE A 6 35.76 29.55 3.45
CA ILE A 6 35.53 28.98 4.77
C ILE A 6 34.41 29.69 5.52
N LYS A 7 34.35 31.03 5.46
CA LYS A 7 33.25 31.79 6.08
C LYS A 7 31.87 31.36 5.55
N LYS A 8 31.74 31.09 4.24
CA LYS A 8 30.49 30.59 3.66
C LYS A 8 30.14 29.18 4.14
N LYS A 9 31.13 28.30 4.29
CA LYS A 9 30.94 26.91 4.74
C LYS A 9 30.88 26.73 6.26
N LEU A 10 31.10 27.78 7.04
CA LEU A 10 31.10 27.72 8.50
C LEU A 10 29.71 27.39 9.06
N SER A 11 28.64 27.89 8.42
CA SER A 11 27.26 27.54 8.79
C SER A 11 26.96 26.07 8.53
N GLU A 12 27.30 25.57 7.33
CA GLU A 12 27.15 24.15 6.97
C GLU A 12 27.97 23.23 7.89
N PHE A 13 29.16 23.68 8.32
CA PHE A 13 30.00 23.01 9.31
C PHE A 13 29.32 22.91 10.67
N LEU A 14 28.69 24.00 11.15
CA LEU A 14 27.96 24.02 12.42
C LEU A 14 26.67 23.19 12.38
N ASP A 15 26.09 23.02 11.20
CA ASP A 15 24.91 22.18 10.96
C ASP A 15 25.26 20.71 10.69
N GLY A 16 26.55 20.35 10.62
CA GLY A 16 27.01 18.99 10.35
C GLY A 16 26.71 18.49 8.93
N ARG A 17 26.53 19.40 7.96
CA ARG A 17 26.11 19.08 6.58
C ARG A 17 27.25 18.95 5.58
N LEU A 18 28.50 19.00 6.04
CA LEU A 18 29.68 18.90 5.19
C LEU A 18 30.09 17.45 4.93
N SER A 19 30.71 17.22 3.79
CA SER A 19 31.35 15.94 3.48
C SER A 19 32.58 15.71 4.37
N SER A 20 32.94 14.43 4.62
CA SER A 20 34.08 14.06 5.49
C SER A 20 35.42 14.69 5.06
N ASN A 21 35.63 14.90 3.76
CA ASN A 21 36.83 15.56 3.25
C ASN A 21 36.84 17.07 3.59
N GLU A 22 35.72 17.75 3.37
CA GLU A 22 35.59 19.19 3.64
C GLU A 22 35.64 19.51 5.13
N ASP A 23 35.09 18.63 5.97
CA ASP A 23 35.16 18.73 7.42
C ASP A 23 36.61 18.71 7.93
N LYS A 24 37.45 17.80 7.41
CA LYS A 24 38.89 17.74 7.72
C LYS A 24 39.62 19.00 7.28
N MET A 25 39.39 19.46 6.05
CA MET A 25 40.03 20.67 5.52
C MET A 25 39.67 21.93 6.34
N ILE A 26 38.42 22.04 6.79
CA ILE A 26 37.97 23.16 7.62
C ILE A 26 38.57 23.08 9.02
N LYS A 27 38.60 21.90 9.65
CA LYS A 27 39.27 21.70 10.95
C LYS A 27 40.74 22.07 10.91
N GLU A 28 41.46 21.66 9.86
CA GLU A 28 42.86 22.02 9.67
C GLU A 28 43.06 23.53 9.51
N HIS A 29 42.21 24.21 8.74
CA HIS A 29 42.28 25.66 8.63
C HIS A 29 41.95 26.38 9.94
N LEU A 30 40.96 25.88 10.70
CA LEU A 30 40.58 26.45 11.99
C LEU A 30 41.69 26.31 13.04
N ALA A 31 42.53 25.27 12.94
CA ALA A 31 43.69 25.10 13.80
C ALA A 31 44.77 26.17 13.57
N HIS A 32 44.84 26.74 12.37
CA HIS A 32 45.90 27.69 11.97
C HIS A 32 45.40 29.12 11.74
N CYS A 33 44.07 29.36 11.72
CA CYS A 33 43.49 30.67 11.46
C CYS A 33 42.61 31.16 12.61
N GLN A 34 43.17 32.06 13.41
CA GLN A 34 42.48 32.68 14.54
C GLN A 34 41.27 33.54 14.10
N ALA A 35 41.34 34.22 12.94
CA ALA A 35 40.23 35.03 12.42
C ALA A 35 38.99 34.19 12.07
N CYS A 36 39.20 33.01 11.46
CA CYS A 36 38.12 32.07 11.16
C CYS A 36 37.58 31.40 12.43
N GLN A 37 38.45 31.12 13.41
CA GLN A 37 38.04 30.60 14.71
C GLN A 37 37.18 31.60 15.50
N ALA A 38 37.56 32.88 15.50
CA ALA A 38 36.76 33.95 16.12
C ALA A 38 35.37 34.07 15.47
N THR A 39 35.30 33.96 14.14
CA THR A 39 34.02 33.96 13.41
C THR A 39 33.16 32.73 13.76
N LEU A 40 33.78 31.58 13.98
CA LEU A 40 33.08 30.37 14.40
C LEU A 40 32.49 30.54 15.80
N ASN A 41 33.27 31.11 16.72
CA ASN A 41 32.84 31.35 18.09
C ASN A 41 31.67 32.34 18.17
N SER A 42 31.64 33.39 17.33
CA SER A 42 30.50 34.31 17.28
C SER A 42 29.22 33.60 16.80
N PHE A 43 29.29 32.72 15.80
CA PHE A 43 28.14 31.91 15.40
C PHE A 43 27.67 30.94 16.50
N ARG A 44 28.60 30.32 17.24
CA ARG A 44 28.23 29.48 18.40
C ARG A 44 27.53 30.28 19.49
N GLN A 45 27.98 31.49 19.76
CA GLN A 45 27.36 32.35 20.77
C GLN A 45 25.95 32.78 20.35
N LEU A 46 25.76 33.17 19.09
CA LEU A 46 24.44 33.48 18.53
C LEU A 46 23.48 32.29 18.59
N ARG A 47 23.96 31.06 18.37
CA ARG A 47 23.13 29.85 18.45
C ARG A 47 22.62 29.61 19.87
N ARG A 48 23.47 29.78 20.89
CA ARG A 48 23.07 29.65 22.30
C ARG A 48 22.01 30.68 22.70
N CYS A 49 22.09 31.90 22.19
CA CYS A 49 21.09 32.93 22.47
C CYS A 49 19.71 32.64 21.86
N LYS A 50 19.64 31.80 20.82
CA LYS A 50 18.38 31.43 20.15
C LYS A 50 17.65 30.25 20.80
N GLU A 51 18.30 29.52 21.70
CA GLU A 51 17.72 28.42 22.47
C GLU A 51 16.90 28.89 23.68
N ALA A 52 16.64 30.19 23.79
CA ALA A 52 15.64 30.69 24.71
C ALA A 52 14.28 30.08 24.36
N ASP A 53 13.63 29.44 25.34
CA ASP A 53 12.30 28.85 25.22
C ASP A 53 11.34 29.88 24.63
N TYR A 54 11.08 29.74 23.33
CA TYR A 54 10.10 30.54 22.65
C TYR A 54 8.77 29.83 22.84
N GLU A 55 7.95 30.34 23.76
CA GLU A 55 6.55 29.93 23.88
C GLU A 55 5.85 30.21 22.55
N MET A 56 5.75 29.17 21.74
CA MET A 56 5.12 29.25 20.45
C MET A 56 3.64 29.56 20.67
N ASN A 57 3.13 30.57 19.96
CA ASN A 57 1.71 30.92 20.02
C ASN A 57 0.87 29.64 19.79
N PRO A 58 -0.09 29.30 20.68
CA PRO A 58 -0.85 28.05 20.62
C PRO A 58 -1.62 27.85 19.31
N PHE A 59 -1.91 28.93 18.58
CA PHE A 59 -2.60 28.90 17.29
C PHE A 59 -1.66 28.75 16.09
N PHE A 60 -0.35 28.79 16.28
CA PHE A 60 0.63 28.69 15.20
C PHE A 60 0.54 27.33 14.51
N ALA A 61 0.52 26.24 15.29
CA ALA A 61 0.41 24.88 14.77
C ALA A 61 -0.90 24.71 13.97
N GLN A 62 -2.01 25.24 14.47
CA GLN A 62 -3.30 25.18 13.79
C GLN A 62 -3.27 25.93 12.46
N ARG A 63 -2.69 27.14 12.42
CA ARG A 63 -2.58 27.94 11.20
C ARG A 63 -1.69 27.28 10.15
N VAL A 64 -0.56 26.70 10.56
CA VAL A 64 0.34 25.97 9.66
C VAL A 64 -0.34 24.72 9.11
N LEU A 65 -1.02 23.94 9.97
CA LEU A 65 -1.75 22.75 9.54
C LEU A 65 -2.89 23.08 8.57
N ALA A 66 -3.60 24.18 8.79
CA ALA A 66 -4.64 24.65 7.88
C ALA A 66 -4.07 24.96 6.48
N LEU A 67 -2.94 25.67 6.42
CA LEU A 67 -2.27 25.99 5.15
C LEU A 67 -1.74 24.75 4.42
N VAL A 68 -1.17 23.78 5.16
CA VAL A 68 -0.67 22.53 4.58
C VAL A 68 -1.80 21.67 4.03
N ARG A 69 -2.93 21.58 4.75
CA ARG A 69 -4.12 20.86 4.27
C ARG A 69 -4.69 21.50 3.01
N ALA A 70 -4.83 22.83 3.00
CA ALA A 70 -5.32 23.57 1.83
C ALA A 70 -4.47 23.30 0.59
N ARG A 71 -3.12 23.31 0.71
CA ARG A 71 -2.23 22.99 -0.40
C ARG A 71 -2.26 21.52 -0.84
N ARG A 72 -2.59 20.59 0.06
CA ARG A 72 -2.60 19.16 -0.24
C ARG A 72 -3.90 18.71 -0.92
N SER A 73 -5.00 19.45 -0.73
CA SER A 73 -6.31 19.12 -1.30
C SER A 73 -6.49 19.53 -2.76
N GLU A 74 -5.60 20.33 -3.35
CA GLU A 74 -5.76 20.85 -4.72
C GLU A 74 -5.45 19.83 -5.84
N GLY A 75 -5.09 18.58 -5.53
CA GLY A 75 -4.48 17.68 -6.51
C GLY A 75 -5.41 16.92 -7.47
N PHE A 76 -6.53 16.34 -6.99
CA PHE A 76 -7.37 15.46 -7.83
C PHE A 76 -8.71 15.11 -7.15
N TRP A 77 -8.69 14.96 -5.83
CA TRP A 77 -9.84 14.52 -5.03
C TRP A 77 -10.90 15.61 -4.79
N GLN A 78 -10.56 16.89 -4.98
CA GLN A 78 -11.53 18.00 -4.83
C GLN A 78 -12.64 17.98 -5.89
N VAL A 79 -12.39 17.36 -7.05
CA VAL A 79 -13.42 17.15 -8.10
C VAL A 79 -14.46 16.12 -7.65
N PHE A 80 -14.06 15.14 -6.83
CA PHE A 80 -14.97 14.11 -6.31
C PHE A 80 -15.80 14.60 -5.11
N ASP A 81 -15.30 15.58 -4.34
CA ASP A 81 -16.05 16.20 -3.23
C ASP A 81 -17.27 17.02 -3.71
N PHE A 82 -17.30 17.43 -4.99
CA PHE A 82 -18.42 18.18 -5.56
C PHE A 82 -19.53 17.29 -6.14
N ILE A 83 -19.41 15.96 -6.05
CA ILE A 83 -20.41 15.06 -6.63
C ILE A 83 -21.64 15.00 -5.69
N PRO A 84 -22.82 15.48 -6.13
CA PRO A 84 -24.01 15.44 -5.30
C PRO A 84 -24.44 13.98 -5.07
N ARG A 85 -24.84 13.67 -3.83
CA ARG A 85 -25.30 12.33 -3.39
C ARG A 85 -26.21 11.57 -4.38
N PRO A 86 -27.20 12.18 -5.08
CA PRO A 86 -28.01 11.44 -6.04
C PRO A 86 -27.20 10.84 -7.21
N VAL A 87 -26.12 11.51 -7.66
CA VAL A 87 -25.31 11.06 -8.80
C VAL A 87 -24.54 9.78 -8.47
N ILE A 88 -24.08 9.63 -7.23
CA ILE A 88 -23.39 8.43 -6.75
C ILE A 88 -24.36 7.23 -6.78
N VAL A 89 -25.58 7.42 -6.28
CA VAL A 89 -26.60 6.35 -6.24
C VAL A 89 -27.01 5.96 -7.65
N THR A 90 -27.28 6.92 -8.53
CA THR A 90 -27.65 6.62 -9.92
C THR A 90 -26.51 5.94 -10.68
N GLY A 91 -25.26 6.35 -10.43
CA GLY A 91 -24.07 5.75 -11.03
C GLY A 91 -23.89 4.30 -10.60
N LEU A 92 -24.08 3.99 -9.32
CA LEU A 92 -24.02 2.61 -8.81
C LEU A 92 -25.13 1.73 -9.41
N VAL A 93 -26.36 2.24 -9.47
CA VAL A 93 -27.49 1.49 -10.06
C VAL A 93 -27.21 1.21 -11.55
N LEU A 94 -26.76 2.21 -12.30
CA LEU A 94 -26.39 2.02 -13.70
C LEU A 94 -25.23 1.04 -13.86
N SER A 95 -24.20 1.11 -13.02
CA SER A 95 -23.09 0.15 -13.03
C SER A 95 -23.58 -1.29 -12.82
N VAL A 96 -24.42 -1.53 -11.82
CA VAL A 96 -24.99 -2.86 -11.56
C VAL A 96 -25.81 -3.34 -12.75
N ILE A 97 -26.64 -2.48 -13.33
CA ILE A 97 -27.44 -2.82 -14.52
C ILE A 97 -26.52 -3.18 -15.71
N THR A 98 -25.49 -2.37 -15.99
CA THR A 98 -24.56 -2.65 -17.08
C THR A 98 -23.78 -3.94 -16.87
N LEU A 99 -23.31 -4.20 -15.66
CA LEU A 99 -22.62 -5.46 -15.32
C LEU A 99 -23.55 -6.66 -15.46
N THR A 100 -24.82 -6.51 -15.08
CA THR A 100 -25.81 -7.59 -15.21
C THR A 100 -26.09 -7.90 -16.67
N ILE A 101 -26.28 -6.89 -17.52
CA ILE A 101 -26.50 -7.06 -18.96
C ILE A 101 -25.28 -7.67 -19.65
N PHE A 102 -24.07 -7.32 -19.21
CA PHE A 102 -22.84 -7.84 -19.82
C PHE A 102 -22.46 -9.23 -19.30
N ALA A 103 -22.81 -9.57 -18.06
CA ALA A 103 -22.51 -10.87 -17.46
C ALA A 103 -23.47 -11.98 -17.92
N THR A 104 -24.72 -11.66 -18.28
CA THR A 104 -25.71 -12.65 -18.75
C THR A 104 -25.28 -13.44 -19.99
N PRO A 105 -24.77 -12.86 -21.09
CA PRO A 105 -24.33 -13.64 -22.25
C PRO A 105 -23.09 -14.49 -21.95
N LEU A 106 -22.18 -14.01 -21.09
CA LEU A 106 -21.02 -14.79 -20.65
C LEU A 106 -21.45 -15.99 -19.80
N TYR A 107 -22.44 -15.79 -18.91
CA TYR A 107 -22.99 -16.86 -18.09
C TYR A 107 -23.66 -17.94 -18.95
N GLN A 108 -24.45 -17.56 -19.96
CA GLN A 108 -25.10 -18.50 -20.87
C GLN A 108 -24.06 -19.38 -21.61
N LEU A 109 -23.00 -18.78 -22.15
CA LEU A 109 -21.92 -19.52 -22.83
C LEU A 109 -21.21 -20.52 -21.91
N THR A 110 -21.00 -20.16 -20.64
CA THR A 110 -20.40 -21.08 -19.66
C THR A 110 -21.38 -22.17 -19.20
N ASN A 111 -22.66 -21.84 -19.08
CA ASN A 111 -23.69 -22.75 -18.59
C ASN A 111 -24.00 -23.85 -19.61
N ASP A 112 -24.06 -23.53 -20.90
CA ASP A 112 -24.23 -24.54 -21.97
C ASP A 112 -23.06 -25.53 -21.98
N ARG A 113 -21.84 -25.02 -21.80
CA ARG A 113 -20.63 -25.84 -21.73
C ARG A 113 -20.65 -26.76 -20.50
N ASN A 114 -20.93 -26.22 -19.32
CA ASN A 114 -20.98 -26.98 -18.07
C ASN A 114 -22.15 -27.98 -18.02
N GLY A 115 -23.31 -27.62 -18.59
CA GLY A 115 -24.48 -28.50 -18.67
C GLY A 115 -24.21 -29.74 -19.53
N SER A 116 -23.48 -29.57 -20.63
CA SER A 116 -23.05 -30.70 -21.48
C SER A 116 -22.01 -31.59 -20.79
N GLU A 117 -21.09 -31.01 -20.02
CA GLU A 117 -20.06 -31.74 -19.27
C GLU A 117 -20.65 -32.55 -18.12
N LEU A 118 -21.57 -31.96 -17.35
CA LEU A 118 -22.33 -32.68 -16.32
C LEU A 118 -23.17 -33.80 -16.93
N ALA A 119 -23.87 -33.55 -18.04
CA ALA A 119 -24.71 -34.56 -18.69
C ALA A 119 -23.89 -35.77 -19.16
N MET A 120 -22.65 -35.57 -19.64
CA MET A 120 -21.74 -36.67 -19.99
C MET A 120 -21.29 -37.46 -18.76
N LEU A 121 -20.94 -36.78 -17.66
CA LEU A 121 -20.55 -37.46 -16.41
C LEU A 121 -21.69 -38.30 -15.83
N TYR A 122 -22.93 -37.80 -15.88
CA TYR A 122 -24.09 -38.56 -15.44
C TYR A 122 -24.47 -39.68 -16.41
N ALA A 123 -24.36 -39.48 -17.73
CA ALA A 123 -24.60 -40.53 -18.72
C ALA A 123 -23.62 -41.69 -18.59
N GLU A 124 -22.35 -41.42 -18.30
CA GLU A 124 -21.33 -42.44 -18.05
C GLU A 124 -21.58 -43.19 -16.72
N SER A 125 -22.02 -42.49 -15.67
CA SER A 125 -22.36 -43.14 -14.40
C SER A 125 -23.66 -43.97 -14.45
N ASN A 126 -24.50 -43.73 -15.46
CA ASN A 126 -25.82 -44.34 -15.59
C ASN A 126 -25.86 -45.40 -16.71
N GLU A 127 -24.69 -45.88 -17.15
CA GLU A 127 -24.57 -47.13 -17.88
C GLU A 127 -25.00 -48.25 -16.93
N MET A 128 -26.31 -48.52 -16.94
CA MET A 128 -26.95 -49.57 -16.16
C MET A 128 -26.42 -50.90 -16.69
N VAL A 129 -25.29 -51.35 -16.14
CA VAL A 129 -24.82 -52.72 -16.30
C VAL A 129 -25.99 -53.59 -15.83
N PRO A 130 -26.62 -54.37 -16.72
CA PRO A 130 -27.67 -55.27 -16.28
C PRO A 130 -26.98 -56.29 -15.38
N VAL A 131 -27.08 -56.09 -14.07
CA VAL A 131 -26.65 -57.09 -13.09
C VAL A 131 -27.60 -58.25 -13.28
N THR A 132 -27.13 -59.29 -13.98
CA THR A 132 -27.87 -60.53 -14.12
C THR A 132 -28.04 -61.18 -12.74
N ASP A 133 -29.15 -61.88 -12.52
CA ASP A 133 -29.55 -62.37 -11.18
C ASP A 133 -28.46 -63.24 -10.50
N ASP A 134 -27.59 -63.86 -11.28
CA ASP A 134 -26.42 -64.61 -10.83
C ASP A 134 -25.31 -63.73 -10.23
N GLN A 135 -25.08 -62.53 -10.77
CA GLN A 135 -24.12 -61.57 -10.23
C GLN A 135 -24.64 -60.87 -8.97
N ALA A 136 -25.95 -60.62 -8.88
CA ALA A 136 -26.57 -60.04 -7.69
C ALA A 136 -26.41 -60.98 -6.47
N LEU A 137 -26.57 -62.28 -6.68
CA LEU A 137 -26.35 -63.29 -5.63
C LEU A 137 -24.88 -63.31 -5.16
N ALA A 138 -23.91 -63.22 -6.07
CA ALA A 138 -22.49 -63.23 -5.72
C ALA A 138 -22.09 -62.03 -4.84
N ILE A 139 -22.64 -60.84 -5.09
CA ILE A 139 -22.37 -59.64 -4.29
C ILE A 139 -22.94 -59.78 -2.87
N VAL A 140 -24.14 -60.36 -2.73
CA VAL A 140 -24.75 -60.61 -1.41
C VAL A 140 -23.95 -61.65 -0.62
N PHE A 141 -23.46 -62.71 -1.27
CA PHE A 141 -22.61 -63.71 -0.61
C PHE A 141 -21.26 -63.13 -0.17
N GLN A 142 -20.58 -62.35 -1.00
CA GLN A 142 -19.33 -61.67 -0.60
C GLN A 142 -19.54 -60.70 0.56
N ALA A 143 -20.66 -59.97 0.59
CA ALA A 143 -21.00 -59.08 1.70
C ALA A 143 -21.24 -59.86 3.00
N GLN A 144 -21.79 -61.08 2.95
CA GLN A 144 -21.97 -61.92 4.14
C GLN A 144 -20.66 -62.55 4.64
N GLU A 145 -19.76 -62.99 3.75
CA GLU A 145 -18.45 -63.53 4.14
C GLU A 145 -17.53 -62.48 4.76
N ALA A 146 -17.56 -61.24 4.24
CA ALA A 146 -16.82 -60.12 4.82
C ALA A 146 -17.32 -59.73 6.23
N ASN A 147 -18.61 -59.95 6.52
CA ASN A 147 -19.19 -59.68 7.83
C ASN A 147 -18.95 -60.83 8.83
N ALA A 148 -18.71 -62.05 8.34
CA ALA A 148 -18.45 -63.23 9.18
C ALA A 148 -16.98 -63.39 9.62
N THR A 149 -16.05 -62.65 9.00
CA THR A 149 -14.60 -62.70 9.31
C THR A 149 -14.10 -61.48 10.10
N GLY A 150 -15.03 -60.61 10.54
CA GLY A 150 -14.77 -59.37 11.26
C GLY A 150 -15.11 -59.41 12.76
N GLU A 151 -14.81 -60.52 13.45
CA GLU A 151 -14.63 -60.56 14.92
C GLU A 151 -13.26 -61.16 15.29
#